data_AF-A0A2G2ZUL8-F1
#
_entry.id   AF-A0A2G2ZUL8-F1
#
_cell.length_a   1.000
_cell.length_b   1.000
_cell.length_c   1.000
_cell.angle_alpha   90.00
_cell.angle_beta   90.00
_cell.angle_gamma   90.00
#
_symmetry.space_group_name_H-M   'P 1'
#
loop_
_entity.id
_entity.type
_entity.pdbx_description
1 polymer ?
#
loop_
_entity_poly.entity_id
_entity_poly.type
_entity_poly.pdbx_seq_one_letter_code
_entity_poly.pdbx_strand_id
1 'polypeptide(L)'
;MTFSGASEGFGNCGKVSGVMVAEEFLSCPLEETCRGVEGFDYSVHEDRANQFYVAIRKYYPGLKDGSLEPGYAGIRPKLFGPEEGPTDFVVQGEETHGISSLTNLFGIESPSLTFSMAITEHIAAKLQK
;
A
#
# COMPACT_ATOMS: atom_id res chain seq x y z
N MET A 1 12.30 2.77 1.03
CA MET A 1 11.27 1.85 1.55
C MET A 1 10.63 2.49 2.77
N THR A 2 9.31 2.66 2.77
CA THR A 2 8.56 3.22 3.90
C THR A 2 7.91 2.05 4.63
N PHE A 3 8.33 1.80 5.87
CA PHE A 3 7.76 0.74 6.69
C PHE A 3 6.53 1.28 7.43
N SER A 4 5.35 0.75 7.12
CA SER A 4 4.10 1.14 7.78
C SER A 4 3.59 0.00 8.65
N GLY A 5 3.83 0.09 9.96
CA GLY A 5 3.03 -0.60 10.98
C GLY A 5 3.40 -2.06 11.30
N ALA A 6 3.66 -2.33 12.58
CA ALA A 6 3.29 -3.61 13.17
C ALA A 6 1.88 -3.47 13.74
N SER A 7 0.99 -4.43 13.48
CA SER A 7 -0.33 -4.48 14.11
C SER A 7 -0.27 -5.39 15.36
N GLU A 8 -0.92 -4.98 16.45
CA GLU A 8 -1.01 -5.81 17.64
C GLU A 8 -2.04 -6.93 17.43
N GLY A 9 -1.59 -8.18 17.54
CA GLY A 9 -2.48 -9.33 17.64
C GLY A 9 -2.85 -9.56 19.10
N PHE A 10 -4.14 -9.46 19.44
CA PHE A 10 -4.64 -9.82 20.78
C PHE A 10 -4.65 -11.35 20.93
N GLY A 11 -3.49 -11.93 21.21
CA GLY A 11 -3.35 -13.29 21.72
C GLY A 11 -3.72 -13.39 23.21
N ASN A 12 -4.13 -14.60 23.63
CA ASN A 12 -4.68 -14.93 24.94
C ASN A 12 -3.99 -14.19 26.12
N CYS A 13 -4.82 -13.60 26.99
CA CYS A 13 -4.49 -12.71 28.11
C CYS A 13 -3.11 -12.99 28.78
N GLY A 14 -2.06 -12.29 28.35
CA GLY A 14 -0.73 -12.36 28.97
C GLY A 14 0.48 -12.18 28.04
N LYS A 15 0.32 -12.28 26.71
CA LYS A 15 1.40 -12.03 25.74
C LYS A 15 0.93 -11.05 24.67
N VAL A 16 1.59 -9.90 24.58
CA VAL A 16 1.47 -9.00 23.42
C VAL A 16 2.41 -9.53 22.34
N SER A 17 1.84 -9.92 21.20
CA SER A 17 2.56 -10.32 19.99
C SER A 17 2.18 -9.38 18.85
N GLY A 18 3.16 -8.94 18.07
CA GLY A 18 2.97 -8.03 16.94
C GLY A 18 3.13 -8.78 15.61
N VAL A 19 2.33 -8.39 14.63
CA VAL A 19 2.40 -8.91 13.26
C VAL A 19 3.06 -7.88 12.37
N MET A 20 4.13 -8.28 11.67
CA MET A 20 4.85 -7.39 10.75
C MET A 20 4.13 -7.30 9.41
N VAL A 21 3.84 -6.07 8.97
CA VAL A 21 3.28 -5.80 7.64
C VAL A 21 4.34 -5.10 6.78
N ALA A 22 4.59 -5.64 5.59
CA ALA A 22 5.51 -5.05 4.63
C ALA A 22 4.75 -4.36 3.50
N GLU A 23 5.14 -3.13 3.17
CA GLU A 23 4.54 -2.40 2.06
C GLU A 23 5.64 -1.90 1.14
N GLU A 24 5.58 -2.30 -0.12
CA GLU A 24 6.60 -1.95 -1.11
C GLU A 24 6.10 -0.89 -2.10
N PHE A 25 7.06 -0.05 -2.52
CA PHE A 25 6.89 0.94 -3.58
C PHE A 25 7.11 0.24 -4.91
N LEU A 26 6.08 0.21 -5.74
CA LEU A 26 6.28 0.01 -7.17
C LEU A 26 6.15 1.36 -7.86
N SER A 27 7.27 1.90 -8.32
CA SER A 27 7.28 2.94 -9.34
C SER A 27 7.49 2.21 -10.66
N CYS A 28 6.43 2.12 -11.48
CA CYS A 28 6.54 1.64 -12.84
C CYS A 28 6.72 2.90 -13.72
N PRO A 29 7.90 3.15 -14.32
CA PRO A 29 8.05 4.25 -15.26
C PRO A 29 7.12 4.01 -16.44
N LEU A 30 6.21 4.95 -16.69
CA LEU A 30 5.13 4.88 -17.70
C LEU A 30 5.63 4.69 -19.16
N GLU A 31 6.94 4.70 -19.41
CA GLU A 31 7.53 4.48 -20.72
C GLU A 31 7.98 3.04 -20.98
N GLU A 32 8.15 2.21 -19.94
CA GLU A 32 8.37 0.78 -20.12
C GLU A 32 7.02 0.05 -20.05
N THR A 33 6.52 -0.31 -21.22
CA THR A 33 5.39 -1.24 -21.40
C THR A 33 5.51 -2.39 -20.40
N CYS A 34 4.42 -2.77 -19.73
CA CYS A 34 4.28 -3.92 -18.82
C CYS A 34 4.60 -5.29 -19.46
N ARG A 35 5.77 -5.42 -20.10
CA ARG A 35 6.33 -6.67 -20.58
C ARG A 35 7.04 -7.32 -19.40
N GLY A 36 6.34 -8.26 -18.77
CA GLY A 36 6.95 -9.34 -18.02
C GLY A 36 7.64 -8.93 -16.72
N VAL A 37 6.90 -8.34 -15.79
CA VAL A 37 7.29 -8.52 -14.38
C VAL A 37 6.87 -9.95 -14.01
N GLU A 38 7.81 -10.90 -14.10
CA GLU A 38 7.58 -12.27 -13.66
C GLU A 38 7.46 -12.32 -12.14
N GLY A 39 6.22 -12.27 -11.64
CA GLY A 39 5.88 -12.48 -10.24
C GLY A 39 6.33 -11.37 -9.29
N PHE A 40 5.43 -10.89 -8.44
CA PHE A 40 5.81 -10.05 -7.31
C PHE A 40 6.18 -10.91 -6.11
N ASP A 41 7.25 -10.55 -5.40
CA ASP A 41 7.60 -11.20 -4.13
C ASP A 41 6.83 -10.55 -2.98
N TYR A 42 5.94 -11.32 -2.36
CA TYR A 42 5.15 -10.91 -1.20
C TYR A 42 5.69 -11.52 0.11
N SER A 43 6.89 -12.10 0.10
CA SER A 43 7.50 -12.71 1.28
C SER A 43 7.82 -11.66 2.34
N VAL A 44 7.42 -11.93 3.59
CA VAL A 44 7.79 -11.09 4.73
C VAL A 44 9.01 -11.69 5.41
N HIS A 45 10.19 -11.12 5.15
CA HIS A 45 11.43 -11.60 5.74
C HIS A 45 11.55 -11.25 7.23
N GLU A 46 11.91 -12.24 8.04
CA GLU A 46 12.06 -12.10 9.51
C GLU A 46 13.14 -11.08 9.92
N ASP A 47 14.17 -10.91 9.11
CA ASP A 47 15.27 -9.96 9.35
C ASP A 47 14.81 -8.50 9.41
N ARG A 48 13.68 -8.18 8.74
CA ARG A 48 13.04 -6.86 8.80
C ARG A 48 12.57 -6.51 10.22
N ALA A 49 12.33 -7.50 11.09
CA ALA A 49 11.90 -7.29 12.48
C ALA A 49 12.82 -6.35 13.27
N ASN A 50 14.12 -6.37 12.99
CA ASN A 50 15.11 -5.54 13.66
C ASN A 50 14.78 -4.04 13.56
N GLN A 51 14.27 -3.60 12.40
CA GLN A 51 13.89 -2.21 12.18
C GLN A 51 12.58 -1.87 12.90
N PHE A 52 11.63 -2.81 12.93
CA PHE A 52 10.35 -2.66 13.62
C PHE A 52 10.54 -2.56 15.13
N TYR A 53 11.41 -3.37 15.74
CA TYR A 53 11.71 -3.27 17.17
C TYR A 53 12.19 -1.87 17.57
N VAL A 54 13.11 -1.30 16.80
CA VAL A 54 13.63 0.06 17.04
C VAL A 54 12.53 1.11 16.93
N ALA A 55 11.65 0.99 15.95
CA ALA A 55 10.54 1.92 15.75
C ALA A 55 9.47 1.81 16.84
N ILE A 56 9.01 0.59 17.15
CA ILE A 56 7.92 0.32 18.10
C ILE A 56 8.34 0.71 19.54
N ARG A 57 9.58 0.42 19.93
CA ARG A 57 10.07 0.71 21.29
C ARG A 57 10.11 2.20 21.63
N LYS A 58 9.98 3.10 20.65
CA LYS A 58 9.82 4.54 20.90
C LYS A 58 8.52 4.86 21.65
N TYR A 59 7.46 4.09 21.41
CA TYR A 59 6.15 4.28 22.06
C TYR A 59 5.71 3.09 22.91
N TYR A 60 6.32 1.91 22.74
CA TYR A 60 6.12 0.74 23.59
C TYR A 60 7.44 0.09 24.05
N PRO A 61 8.15 0.69 25.04
CA PRO A 61 9.48 0.23 25.45
C PRO A 61 9.51 -1.20 26.02
N GLY A 62 8.39 -1.68 26.56
CA GLY A 62 8.26 -3.01 27.16
C GLY A 62 8.14 -4.17 26.16
N LEU A 63 8.19 -3.89 24.85
CA LEU A 63 8.12 -4.93 23.80
C LEU A 63 9.30 -5.91 23.93
N LYS A 64 8.99 -7.19 24.16
CA LYS A 64 9.98 -8.26 24.32
C LYS A 64 10.59 -8.66 22.96
N ASP A 65 11.86 -9.05 22.98
CA ASP A 65 12.49 -9.67 21.81
C ASP A 65 11.76 -10.98 21.45
N GLY A 66 11.69 -11.31 20.17
CA GLY A 66 10.97 -12.48 19.66
C GLY A 66 9.44 -12.37 19.69
N SER A 67 8.86 -11.24 20.13
CA SER A 67 7.40 -11.00 20.09
C SER A 67 6.83 -10.62 18.72
N LEU A 68 7.66 -10.41 17.70
CA LEU A 68 7.21 -10.06 16.34
C LEU A 68 7.25 -11.28 15.45
N GLU A 69 6.14 -11.53 14.76
CA GLU A 69 6.01 -12.62 13.78
C GLU A 69 5.74 -12.03 12.38
N PRO A 70 6.25 -12.67 11.30
CA PRO A 70 5.92 -12.28 9.93
C PRO A 70 4.40 -12.31 9.69
N GLY A 71 3.87 -11.23 9.12
CA GLY A 71 2.47 -11.12 8.77
C GLY A 71 2.23 -11.26 7.28
N TYR A 72 1.86 -10.15 6.64
CA TYR A 72 1.52 -10.08 5.23
C TYR A 72 2.22 -8.90 4.55
N ALA A 73 2.30 -8.97 3.22
CA ALA A 73 2.84 -7.89 2.40
C ALA A 73 1.80 -7.36 1.41
N GLY A 74 1.93 -6.10 1.02
CA GLY A 74 1.12 -5.47 -0.01
C GLY A 74 1.94 -4.52 -0.88
N ILE A 75 1.51 -4.33 -2.13
CA ILE A 75 2.13 -3.39 -3.06
C ILE A 75 1.15 -2.25 -3.33
N ARG A 76 1.63 -1.01 -3.22
CA ARG A 76 0.83 0.18 -3.53
C ARG A 76 1.04 0.63 -4.97
N PRO A 77 -0.03 0.92 -5.73
CA PRO A 77 0.06 1.44 -7.09
C PRO A 77 0.35 2.95 -7.04
N LYS A 78 1.62 3.33 -6.84
CA LYS A 78 2.05 4.74 -6.77
C LYS A 78 2.22 5.35 -8.17
N LEU A 79 1.98 6.65 -8.31
CA LEU A 79 2.25 7.41 -9.55
C LEU A 79 3.56 8.19 -9.55
N PHE A 80 4.32 8.08 -8.46
CA PHE A 80 5.55 8.82 -8.26
C PHE A 80 6.67 7.88 -7.84
N GLY A 81 7.89 8.23 -8.23
CA GLY A 81 9.11 7.54 -7.86
C GLY A 81 9.51 7.74 -6.40
N PRO A 82 10.50 6.98 -5.89
CA PRO A 82 10.98 7.11 -4.51
C PRO A 82 11.49 8.52 -4.13
N GLU A 83 12.03 9.25 -5.11
CA GLU A 83 12.59 10.60 -4.95
C GLU A 83 11.58 11.71 -5.32
N GLU A 84 10.40 11.33 -5.79
CA GLU A 84 9.35 12.26 -6.22
C GLU A 84 8.34 12.51 -5.09
N GLY A 85 7.72 13.70 -5.12
CA GLY A 85 6.71 14.07 -4.14
C GLY A 85 5.42 13.25 -4.28
N PRO A 86 4.63 13.09 -3.20
CA PRO A 86 3.36 12.40 -3.28
C PRO A 86 2.43 13.09 -4.28
N THR A 87 1.85 12.30 -5.17
CA THR A 87 0.91 12.75 -6.20
C THR A 87 -0.47 12.16 -5.92
N ASP A 88 -1.52 12.93 -6.21
CA ASP A 88 -2.90 12.47 -6.05
C ASP A 88 -3.26 11.38 -7.08
N PHE A 89 -4.34 10.64 -6.83
CA PHE A 89 -4.83 9.66 -7.79
C PHE A 89 -5.39 10.34 -9.04
N VAL A 90 -5.40 9.61 -10.16
CA VAL A 90 -5.85 10.14 -11.45
C VAL A 90 -7.00 9.31 -11.97
N VAL A 91 -8.09 9.99 -12.33
CA VAL A 91 -9.25 9.42 -13.03
C VAL A 91 -9.29 10.00 -14.43
N GLN A 92 -9.10 9.17 -15.45
CA GLN A 92 -9.20 9.59 -16.85
C GLN A 92 -10.46 9.00 -17.49
N GLY A 93 -11.29 9.85 -18.08
CA GLY A 93 -12.45 9.45 -18.88
C GLY A 93 -12.28 9.74 -20.37
N GLU A 94 -13.37 9.57 -21.13
CA GLU A 94 -13.44 9.81 -22.57
C GLU A 94 -12.92 11.22 -22.96
N GLU A 95 -13.15 12.23 -22.13
CA GLU A 95 -12.66 13.60 -22.34
C GLU A 95 -11.13 13.71 -22.35
N THR A 96 -10.42 12.77 -21.75
CA THR A 96 -8.96 12.76 -21.64
C THR A 96 -8.32 11.91 -22.76
N HIS A 97 -8.84 10.71 -23.00
CA HIS A 97 -8.22 9.74 -23.92
C HIS A 97 -9.04 9.45 -25.20
N GLY A 98 -10.26 9.96 -25.34
CA GLY A 98 -11.09 9.83 -26.55
C GLY A 98 -11.68 8.44 -26.80
N ILE A 99 -11.64 7.53 -25.82
CA ILE A 99 -12.17 6.16 -25.93
C ILE A 99 -13.48 6.11 -25.16
N SER A 100 -14.58 5.85 -25.87
CA SER A 100 -15.89 5.82 -25.26
C SER A 100 -16.07 4.65 -24.29
N SER A 101 -16.79 4.90 -23.21
CA SER A 101 -17.11 3.93 -22.15
C SER A 101 -15.89 3.32 -21.42
N LEU A 102 -14.70 3.92 -21.55
CA LEU A 102 -13.51 3.55 -20.78
C LEU A 102 -13.24 4.59 -19.69
N THR A 103 -12.91 4.15 -18.49
CA THR A 103 -12.39 5.01 -17.42
C THR A 103 -11.19 4.34 -16.79
N ASN A 104 -10.06 5.04 -16.78
CA ASN A 104 -8.83 4.56 -16.15
C ASN A 104 -8.70 5.16 -14.75
N LEU A 105 -8.29 4.32 -13.80
CA LEU A 105 -7.97 4.70 -12.43
C LEU A 105 -6.51 4.40 -12.16
N PHE A 106 -5.73 5.44 -11.89
CA PHE A 106 -4.31 5.34 -11.61
C PHE A 106 -4.03 5.90 -10.21
N GLY A 107 -3.07 5.33 -9.49
CA GLY A 107 -2.67 5.91 -8.20
C GLY A 107 -3.64 5.66 -7.05
N ILE A 108 -4.60 4.75 -7.20
CA ILE A 108 -5.63 4.45 -6.18
C ILE A 108 -4.98 3.72 -5.00
N GLU A 109 -4.34 4.48 -4.12
CA GLU A 109 -3.64 4.00 -2.93
C GLU A 109 -4.30 4.45 -1.63
N SER A 110 -3.70 4.24 -0.47
CA SER A 110 -4.29 4.70 0.80
C SER A 110 -4.60 6.21 0.75
N PRO A 111 -5.80 6.67 1.15
CA PRO A 111 -6.88 5.96 1.87
C PRO A 111 -8.06 5.44 0.98
N SER A 112 -7.77 4.90 -0.21
CA SER A 112 -8.81 4.53 -1.20
C SER A 112 -9.86 3.54 -0.71
N LEU A 113 -9.52 2.60 0.17
CA LEU A 113 -10.52 1.68 0.73
C LEU A 113 -11.58 2.44 1.54
N THR A 114 -11.13 3.40 2.36
CA THR A 114 -11.98 4.28 3.18
C THR A 114 -12.91 5.14 2.32
N PHE A 115 -12.45 5.60 1.15
CA PHE A 115 -13.23 6.47 0.26
C PHE A 115 -13.76 5.77 -1.01
N SER A 116 -13.80 4.44 -1.02
CA SER A 116 -14.19 3.65 -2.19
C SER A 116 -15.57 4.03 -2.76
N MET A 117 -16.54 4.31 -1.88
CA MET A 117 -17.86 4.78 -2.29
C MET A 117 -17.82 6.16 -2.95
N ALA A 118 -17.13 7.12 -2.36
CA ALA A 118 -17.02 8.48 -2.90
C ALA A 118 -16.31 8.49 -4.27
N ILE A 119 -15.28 7.65 -4.43
CA ILE A 119 -14.59 7.46 -5.73
C ILE A 119 -15.59 6.94 -6.77
N THR A 120 -16.40 5.94 -6.40
CA THR A 120 -17.38 5.34 -7.30
C THR A 120 -18.47 6.34 -7.69
N GLU A 121 -18.99 7.13 -6.74
CA GLU A 121 -19.96 8.20 -7.00
C GLU A 121 -19.41 9.25 -7.97
N HIS A 122 -18.15 9.67 -7.77
CA HIS A 122 -17.48 10.61 -8.66
C HIS A 122 -17.36 10.07 -10.10
N ILE A 123 -17.01 8.80 -10.25
CA ILE A 123 -16.92 8.14 -11.57
C ILE A 123 -18.30 8.01 -12.20
N ALA A 124 -19.30 7.55 -11.44
CA ALA A 124 -20.66 7.37 -11.93
C ALA A 124 -21.26 8.68 -12.46
N ALA A 125 -21.02 9.81 -11.77
CA ALA A 125 -21.47 11.13 -12.22
C ALA A 125 -20.86 11.55 -13.57
N LYS A 126 -19.65 11.07 -13.91
CA LYS A 126 -18.99 11.35 -15.19
C LYS A 126 -19.47 10.45 -16.33
N LEU A 127 -20.01 9.27 -16.01
CA LEU A 127 -20.48 8.28 -16.98
C LEU A 127 -21.94 8.48 -17.41
N GLN A 128 -22.78 9.12 -16.58
CA GLN A 128 -24.23 9.30 -16.84
C GLN A 128 -24.57 10.40 -17.86
N LYS A 129 -23.85 10.48 -18.98
CA LYS A 129 -24.23 11.37 -20.09
C LYS A 129 -25.40 10.82 -20.91
#